data_AF-A0A3A1P4Y8-F1
#
_entry.id   AF-A0A3A1P4Y8-F1
#
_cell.length_a   1.000
_cell.length_b   1.000
_cell.length_c   1.000
_cell.angle_alpha   90.00
_cell.angle_beta   90.00
_cell.angle_gamma   90.00
#
_symmetry.space_group_name_H-M   'P 1'
#
loop_
_entity.id
_entity.type
_entity.pdbx_description
1 polymer ?
#
loop_
_entity_poly.entity_id
_entity_poly.type
_entity_poly.pdbx_seq_one_letter_code
_entity_poly.pdbx_strand_id
1 'polypeptide(L)'
;MALEDALLRAGAGKVTICVSVEQTMRELENELRPDAIVLDVHLADRDDGWALAELVTMLGPKPPRIAFSTGSPEAIPANVAALGPVFVKPYDPDDLVAVLVEERKSGLFTLLRRNAR
;
A
#
# COMPACT_ATOMS: atom_id res chain seq x y z
N MET A 1 -8.65 -11.36 7.48
CA MET A 1 -9.24 -12.28 6.49
C MET A 1 -9.96 -11.51 5.38
N ALA A 2 -10.97 -10.67 5.68
CA ALA A 2 -11.76 -10.00 4.64
C ALA A 2 -10.95 -9.24 3.55
N LEU A 3 -9.88 -8.53 3.91
CA LEU A 3 -9.05 -7.80 2.95
C LEU A 3 -8.12 -8.68 2.12
N GLU A 4 -7.53 -9.72 2.73
CA GLU A 4 -6.71 -10.70 2.01
C GLU A 4 -7.56 -11.41 0.95
N ASP A 5 -8.75 -11.86 1.34
CA ASP A 5 -9.69 -12.51 0.43
C ASP A 5 -10.10 -11.58 -0.72
N ALA A 6 -10.36 -10.30 -0.43
CA ALA A 6 -10.68 -9.30 -1.46
C ALA A 6 -9.54 -9.10 -2.46
N LEU A 7 -8.29 -8.99 -1.98
CA LEU A 7 -7.09 -8.87 -2.83
C LEU A 7 -6.90 -10.09 -3.73
N LEU A 8 -7.07 -11.30 -3.17
CA LEU A 8 -6.99 -12.55 -3.93
C LEU A 8 -8.08 -12.64 -5.00
N ARG A 9 -9.33 -12.31 -4.66
CA ARG A 9 -10.46 -12.26 -5.62
C ARG A 9 -10.21 -11.27 -6.75
N ALA A 10 -9.53 -10.16 -6.48
CA ALA A 10 -9.16 -9.16 -7.49
C ALA A 10 -7.94 -9.56 -8.34
N GLY A 11 -7.35 -10.72 -8.09
CA GLY A 11 -6.27 -11.30 -8.90
C GLY A 11 -4.86 -11.05 -8.37
N ALA A 12 -4.69 -10.79 -7.07
CA ALA A 12 -3.37 -10.81 -6.45
C ALA A 12 -2.77 -12.23 -6.52
N GLY A 13 -1.54 -12.36 -7.02
CA GLY A 13 -0.86 -13.66 -7.13
C GLY A 13 -0.30 -14.18 -5.80
N LYS A 14 0.07 -13.28 -4.88
CA LYS A 14 0.52 -13.58 -3.52
C LYS A 14 0.11 -12.43 -2.61
N VAL A 15 -0.40 -12.74 -1.43
CA VAL A 15 -0.65 -11.78 -0.35
C VAL A 15 0.18 -12.21 0.85
N THR A 16 1.01 -11.31 1.38
CA THR A 16 1.75 -11.54 2.62
C THR A 16 1.17 -10.63 3.70
N ILE A 17 0.74 -11.22 4.83
CA ILE A 17 0.28 -10.46 5.99
C ILE A 17 1.45 -10.29 6.97
N CYS A 18 1.76 -9.03 7.26
CA CYS A 18 2.69 -8.65 8.31
C CYS A 18 1.90 -8.05 9.47
N VAL A 19 2.09 -8.57 10.69
CA VAL A 19 1.38 -8.09 11.89
C VAL A 19 2.16 -7.02 12.66
N SER A 20 3.32 -6.64 12.12
CA SER A 20 4.40 -5.98 12.83
C SER A 20 5.25 -5.17 11.84
N VAL A 21 5.80 -4.01 12.28
CA VAL A 21 6.76 -3.25 11.46
C VAL A 21 7.99 -4.11 11.23
N GLU A 22 8.54 -4.74 12.27
CA GLU A 22 9.73 -5.59 12.18
C GLU A 22 9.55 -6.73 11.16
N GLN A 23 8.41 -7.41 11.19
CA GLN A 23 8.11 -8.45 10.21
C GLN A 23 8.04 -7.88 8.78
N THR A 24 7.48 -6.68 8.62
CA THR A 24 7.40 -6.01 7.32
C THR A 24 8.79 -5.68 6.78
N MET A 25 9.68 -5.16 7.63
CA MET A 25 11.06 -4.83 7.27
C MET A 25 11.81 -6.08 6.79
N ARG A 26 11.70 -7.19 7.56
CA ARG A 26 12.33 -8.47 7.19
C ARG A 26 11.84 -8.99 5.83
N GLU A 27 10.54 -8.88 5.55
CA GLU A 27 9.99 -9.32 4.26
C GLU A 27 10.48 -8.42 3.10
N LEU A 28 10.57 -7.10 3.30
CA LEU A 28 11.10 -6.16 2.30
C LEU A 28 12.60 -6.34 2.02
N GLU A 29 13.36 -6.74 3.05
CA GLU A 29 14.79 -7.08 2.96
C GLU A 29 15.04 -8.37 2.18
N ASN A 30 14.14 -9.37 2.29
CA ASN A 30 14.22 -10.65 1.58
C ASN A 30 13.89 -10.57 0.08
N GLU A 31 14.21 -9.44 -0.57
CA GLU A 31 13.94 -9.12 -1.97
C GLU A 31 12.46 -9.15 -2.38
N LEU A 32 11.52 -9.13 -1.42
CA LEU A 32 10.11 -8.95 -1.77
C LEU A 32 9.94 -7.54 -2.37
N ARG A 33 9.43 -7.51 -3.60
CA ARG A 33 9.02 -6.28 -4.30
C ARG A 33 7.51 -6.38 -4.55
N PRO A 34 6.68 -6.03 -3.57
CA PRO A 34 5.23 -6.06 -3.78
C PRO A 34 4.84 -5.02 -4.84
N ASP A 35 3.76 -5.26 -5.57
CA ASP A 35 3.18 -4.27 -6.49
C ASP A 35 2.32 -3.23 -5.76
N ALA A 36 1.82 -3.60 -4.57
CA ALA A 36 0.98 -2.79 -3.71
C ALA A 36 1.19 -3.17 -2.23
N ILE A 37 1.09 -2.20 -1.34
CA ILE A 37 1.13 -2.35 0.11
C ILE A 37 -0.14 -1.72 0.69
N VAL A 38 -0.81 -2.44 1.58
CA VAL A 38 -1.83 -1.86 2.47
C VAL A 38 -1.23 -1.74 3.85
N LEU A 39 -1.23 -0.53 4.38
CA LEU A 39 -0.49 -0.18 5.57
C LEU A 39 -1.43 0.26 6.68
N ASP A 40 -1.42 -0.48 7.78
CA ASP A 40 -2.07 -0.05 9.00
C ASP A 40 -1.17 0.94 9.74
N VAL A 41 -1.73 2.07 10.15
CA VAL A 41 -1.00 3.08 10.93
C VAL A 41 -0.74 2.57 12.34
N HIS A 42 -1.60 1.68 12.85
CA HIS A 42 -1.50 1.07 14.17
C HIS A 42 -0.67 -0.23 14.18
N LEU A 43 0.40 -0.33 13.36
CA LEU A 43 1.32 -1.47 13.48
C LEU A 43 1.96 -1.46 14.88
N ALA A 44 1.62 -2.49 15.65
CA ALA A 44 1.62 -2.55 17.11
C ALA A 44 2.96 -2.36 17.85
N ASP A 45 4.06 -2.11 17.15
CA ASP A 45 5.41 -2.20 17.72
C ASP A 45 6.07 -0.84 17.96
N ARG A 46 5.55 0.26 17.40
CA ARG A 46 6.05 1.63 17.65
C ARG A 46 4.95 2.69 17.62
N ASP A 47 4.75 3.35 18.77
CA ASP A 47 3.82 4.48 18.95
C ASP A 47 4.29 5.80 18.30
N ASP A 48 5.33 5.78 17.47
CA ASP A 48 5.80 6.95 16.75
C ASP A 48 5.46 6.86 15.26
N GLY A 49 4.75 7.86 14.72
CA GLY A 49 4.50 8.01 13.27
C GLY A 49 5.78 8.07 12.41
N TRP A 50 6.95 7.98 13.03
CA TRP A 50 8.27 7.84 12.42
C TRP A 50 8.51 6.45 11.82
N ALA A 51 8.05 5.37 12.47
CA ALA A 51 8.21 4.01 11.94
C ALA A 51 7.58 3.85 10.55
N LEU A 52 6.45 4.52 10.32
CA LEU A 52 5.77 4.56 9.04
C LEU A 52 6.58 5.29 7.96
N ALA A 53 7.20 6.42 8.30
CA ALA A 53 8.05 7.18 7.41
C ALA A 53 9.35 6.43 7.07
N GLU A 54 9.92 5.71 8.03
CA GLU A 54 11.10 4.85 7.84
C GLU A 54 10.79 3.70 6.88
N LEU A 55 9.66 3.01 7.08
CA LEU A 55 9.21 1.92 6.21
C LEU A 55 9.06 2.40 4.76
N VAL A 56 8.39 3.55 4.56
CA VAL A 56 8.27 4.15 3.22
C VAL A 56 9.63 4.43 2.60
N THR A 57 10.57 4.97 3.38
CA THR A 57 11.91 5.31 2.88
C THR A 57 12.66 4.07 2.37
N MET A 58 12.43 2.91 2.98
CA MET A 58 13.04 1.65 2.55
C MET A 58 12.50 1.08 1.23
N LEU A 59 11.34 1.54 0.75
CA LEU A 59 10.72 1.01 -0.47
C LEU A 59 11.52 1.35 -1.74
N GLY A 60 12.54 2.20 -1.62
CA GLY A 60 13.50 2.48 -2.67
C GLY A 60 12.94 3.37 -3.79
N PRO A 61 13.65 3.48 -4.93
CA PRO A 61 13.36 4.48 -5.97
C PRO A 61 12.11 4.19 -6.82
N LYS A 62 11.56 2.97 -6.73
CA LYS A 62 10.31 2.57 -7.39
C LYS A 62 9.38 1.99 -6.34
N PRO A 63 8.78 2.84 -5.49
CA PRO A 63 7.94 2.35 -4.41
C PRO A 63 6.69 1.65 -4.97
N PRO A 64 6.18 0.62 -4.28
CA PRO A 64 4.87 0.05 -4.58
C PRO A 64 3.77 1.09 -4.43
N ARG A 65 2.59 0.79 -4.96
CA ARG A 65 1.39 1.56 -4.62
C ARG A 65 1.07 1.37 -3.14
N ILE A 66 0.69 2.43 -2.45
CA ILE A 66 0.43 2.39 -1.01
C ILE A 66 -1.02 2.81 -0.79
N ALA A 67 -1.75 2.06 0.03
CA ALA A 67 -3.02 2.51 0.60
C ALA A 67 -2.93 2.39 2.13
N PHE A 68 -3.42 3.39 2.85
CA PHE A 68 -3.45 3.39 4.31
C PHE A 68 -4.80 2.91 4.81
N SER A 69 -4.80 2.02 5.81
CA SER A 69 -6.00 1.49 6.47
C SER A 69 -5.91 1.79 7.96
N THR A 70 -6.64 2.78 8.46
CA THR A 70 -6.40 3.31 9.81
C THR A 70 -7.69 3.62 10.57
N GLY A 71 -7.64 3.52 11.91
CA GLY A 71 -8.66 4.08 12.80
C GLY A 71 -8.37 5.52 13.25
N SER A 72 -7.15 6.02 12.97
CA SER A 72 -6.63 7.30 13.43
C SER A 72 -5.90 8.01 12.28
N PRO A 73 -6.63 8.52 11.26
CA PRO A 73 -6.03 9.22 10.12
C PRO A 73 -5.18 10.42 10.53
N GLU A 74 -5.51 11.09 11.63
CA GLU A 74 -4.77 12.21 12.21
C GLU A 74 -3.36 11.84 12.71
N ALA A 75 -3.10 10.55 12.95
CA ALA A 75 -1.79 10.06 13.35
C ALA A 75 -0.82 9.93 12.16
N ILE A 76 -1.32 10.04 10.91
CA ILE A 76 -0.47 9.98 9.72
C ILE A 76 0.16 11.36 9.46
N PRO A 77 1.50 11.46 9.42
CA PRO A 77 2.15 12.68 9.00
C PRO A 77 1.72 13.10 7.58
N ALA A 78 1.51 14.40 7.33
CA ALA A 78 0.99 14.88 6.05
C ALA A 78 1.84 14.47 4.83
N ASN A 79 3.17 14.41 5.00
CA ASN A 79 4.10 13.95 3.96
C ASN A 79 3.96 12.45 3.65
N VAL A 80 3.48 11.65 4.61
CA VAL A 80 3.21 10.22 4.43
C VAL A 80 1.82 10.01 3.84
N ALA A 81 0.81 10.75 4.31
CA ALA A 81 -0.54 10.70 3.75
C ALA A 81 -0.58 11.07 2.25
N ALA A 82 0.38 11.87 1.78
CA ALA A 82 0.51 12.22 0.37
C ALA A 82 0.96 11.05 -0.54
N LEU A 83 1.39 9.92 0.02
CA LEU A 83 1.90 8.77 -0.74
C LEU A 83 0.81 7.87 -1.30
N GLY A 84 -0.43 8.01 -0.82
CA GLY A 84 -1.52 7.14 -1.23
C GLY A 84 -2.82 7.43 -0.49
N PRO A 85 -3.93 6.84 -0.95
CA PRO A 85 -5.25 7.02 -0.35
C PRO A 85 -5.30 6.53 1.11
N VAL A 86 -6.03 7.25 1.95
CA VAL A 86 -6.26 6.90 3.36
C VAL A 86 -7.70 6.44 3.54
N PHE A 87 -7.87 5.20 4.02
CA PHE A 87 -9.16 4.59 4.33
C PHE A 87 -9.35 4.53 5.84
N VAL A 88 -10.36 5.26 6.32
CA VAL A 88 -10.72 5.27 7.74
C VAL A 88 -11.63 4.09 8.06
N LYS A 89 -11.27 3.31 9.07
CA LYS A 89 -12.06 2.15 9.52
C LYS A 89 -13.35 2.59 10.23
N PRO A 90 -14.47 1.86 10.05
CA PRO A 90 -14.66 0.74 9.15
C PRO A 90 -14.88 1.19 7.69
N TYR A 91 -14.43 0.38 6.74
CA TYR A 91 -14.63 0.57 5.30
C TYR A 91 -14.86 -0.79 4.62
N ASP A 92 -15.38 -0.78 3.38
CA ASP A 92 -15.52 -1.99 2.58
C ASP A 92 -14.15 -2.39 1.97
N PRO A 93 -13.61 -3.59 2.26
CA PRO A 93 -12.35 -4.04 1.66
C PRO A 93 -12.34 -3.99 0.13
N ASP A 94 -13.48 -4.21 -0.53
CA ASP A 94 -13.56 -4.19 -1.99
C ASP A 94 -13.36 -2.76 -2.56
N ASP A 95 -13.72 -1.70 -1.81
CA ASP A 95 -13.44 -0.30 -2.21
C ASP A 95 -11.94 -0.01 -2.22
N LEU A 96 -11.21 -0.46 -1.20
CA LEU A 96 -9.76 -0.30 -1.13
C LEU A 96 -9.08 -1.02 -2.28
N VAL A 97 -9.51 -2.26 -2.55
CA VAL A 97 -8.97 -3.07 -3.64
C VAL A 97 -9.27 -2.44 -5.00
N ALA A 98 -10.46 -1.86 -5.20
CA ALA A 98 -10.80 -1.17 -6.44
C ALA A 98 -9.83 -0.01 -6.72
N VAL A 99 -9.52 0.81 -5.71
CA VAL A 99 -8.56 1.91 -5.85
C VAL A 99 -7.16 1.40 -6.21
N LEU A 100 -6.67 0.38 -5.50
CA LEU A 100 -5.37 -0.23 -5.83
C LEU A 100 -5.33 -0.79 -7.26
N VAL A 101 -6.42 -1.37 -7.75
CA VAL A 101 -6.51 -1.92 -9.11
C VAL A 101 -6.64 -0.82 -10.17
N GLU A 102 -7.36 0.26 -9.90
CA GLU A 102 -7.49 1.40 -10.83
C GLU A 102 -6.16 2.12 -11.03
N GLU A 103 -5.40 2.33 -9.96
CA GLU A 103 -4.04 2.89 -10.06
C GLU A 103 -3.12 2.01 -10.92
N ARG A 104 -3.35 0.69 -10.98
CA ARG A 104 -2.64 -0.21 -11.92
C ARG A 104 -2.86 0.19 -13.37
N LYS A 105 -4.10 0.55 -13.71
CA LYS A 105 -4.52 0.80 -15.10
C LYS A 105 -3.93 2.11 -15.61
N SER A 106 -3.84 3.12 -14.75
CA SER A 106 -3.23 4.41 -15.10
C SER A 106 -1.73 4.30 -15.46
N GLY A 107 -1.02 3.29 -14.93
CA GLY A 107 0.38 3.03 -15.28
C GLY A 107 0.61 2.37 -16.65
N LEU A 108 -0.42 1.79 -17.27
CA LEU A 108 -0.29 1.03 -18.53
C LEU A 108 -0.71 1.81 -19.79
N PHE A 109 -1.27 3.02 -19.65
CA PHE A 109 -1.75 3.82 -20.80
C PHE A 109 -0.81 4.94 -21.26
N THR A 110 0.42 4.99 -20.75
CA THR A 110 1.40 5.97 -21.22
C THR A 110 2.10 5.45 -22.48
N LEU A 111 1.75 6.04 -23.63
CA LEU A 111 2.40 6.01 -24.96
C LEU A 111 1.97 4.93 -25.97
N LEU A 112 0.79 5.14 -26.56
CA LEU A 112 0.57 4.81 -27.97
C LEU A 112 -0.24 5.92 -28.66
N ARG A 113 0.40 7.07 -28.90
CA ARG A 113 -0.05 8.04 -29.91
C ARG A 113 0.96 8.10 -31.05
N ARG A 114 0.84 7.08 -31.89
CA ARG A 114 1.08 6.99 -33.34
C ARG A 114 1.59 8.31 -33.98
N ASN A 115 2.86 8.32 -34.38
CA ASN A 115 3.29 9.11 -35.53
C ASN A 115 2.48 8.64 -36.75
N ALA A 116 1.65 9.52 -37.30
CA ALA A 116 1.09 9.34 -38.63
C ALA A 116 0.74 10.70 -39.24
N ARG A 117 1.71 11.18 -40.04
CA ARG A 117 1.65 12.16 -41.13
C ARG A 117 1.45 13.63 -40.78
#